data_AF-A0A2M7QQ11-F1
#
_entry.id   AF-A0A2M7QQ11-F1
#
_cell.length_a   1.000
_cell.length_b   1.000
_cell.length_c   1.000
_cell.angle_alpha   90.00
_cell.angle_beta   90.00
_cell.angle_gamma   90.00
#
_symmetry.space_group_name_H-M   'P 1'
#
loop_
_entity.id
_entity.type
_entity.pdbx_description
1 polymer ?
#
loop_
_entity_poly.entity_id
_entity_poly.type
_entity_poly.pdbx_seq_one_letter_code
_entity_poly.pdbx_strand_id
1 'polypeptide(L)'
;MPDLLLELFSEEIPARMQARAASDLRKLVTDGLVERGLTYEGAAAYAGPRRLTLDIRGLLAATPTRREERKGPRADAPAQAVEGFLRATGLTRDQLEVRADKKGDLL
;
A
#
# COMPACT_ATOMS: atom_id res chain seq x y z
N MET A 1 19.09 -1.31 -5.96
CA MET A 1 17.70 -1.69 -5.63
C MET A 1 17.56 -3.19 -5.86
N PRO A 2 16.88 -3.96 -5.00
CA PRO A 2 16.70 -5.40 -5.18
C PRO A 2 15.86 -5.72 -6.42
N ASP A 3 16.00 -6.94 -6.91
CA ASP A 3 15.13 -7.53 -7.93
C ASP A 3 14.21 -8.57 -7.29
N LEU A 4 13.01 -8.74 -7.84
CA LEU A 4 12.03 -9.73 -7.39
C LEU A 4 11.70 -10.68 -8.53
N LEU A 5 11.92 -11.97 -8.30
CA LEU A 5 11.42 -13.05 -9.15
C LEU A 5 10.26 -13.76 -8.44
N LEU A 6 9.07 -13.70 -9.03
CA LEU A 6 7.90 -14.45 -8.60
C LEU A 6 7.62 -15.57 -9.59
N GLU A 7 7.60 -16.81 -9.12
CA GLU A 7 7.20 -17.97 -9.91
C GLU A 7 6.01 -18.67 -9.29
N LEU A 8 4.96 -18.88 -10.09
CA LEU A 8 3.78 -19.64 -9.74
C LEU A 8 3.77 -20.94 -10.54
N PHE A 9 3.68 -22.06 -9.83
CA PHE A 9 3.47 -23.37 -10.44
C PHE A 9 1.98 -23.66 -10.58
N SER A 10 1.58 -24.29 -11.68
CA SER A 10 0.21 -24.71 -11.94
C SER A 10 0.18 -26.11 -12.55
N GLU A 11 -1.02 -26.69 -12.67
CA GLU A 11 -1.23 -27.93 -13.40
C GLU A 11 -1.01 -27.74 -14.90
N GLU A 12 -2.01 -27.26 -15.63
CA GLU A 12 -1.92 -26.91 -17.05
C GLU A 12 -2.69 -25.63 -17.34
N ILE A 13 -2.01 -24.65 -17.94
CA ILE A 13 -2.58 -23.42 -18.47
C ILE A 13 -2.79 -23.65 -19.97
N PRO A 14 -4.05 -23.66 -20.46
CA PRO A 14 -4.33 -23.81 -21.88
C PRO A 14 -3.55 -22.79 -22.72
N ALA A 15 -3.00 -23.19 -23.86
CA ALA A 15 -2.14 -22.35 -24.70
C ALA A 15 -2.77 -20.96 -25.01
N ARG A 16 -4.08 -20.94 -25.32
CA ARG A 16 -4.84 -19.71 -25.60
C ARG A 16 -4.94 -18.73 -24.42
N MET A 17 -4.68 -19.19 -23.19
CA MET A 17 -4.79 -18.40 -21.96
C MET A 17 -3.43 -17.91 -21.45
N GLN A 18 -2.32 -18.52 -21.87
CA GLN A 18 -0.98 -18.25 -21.31
C GLN A 18 -0.55 -16.79 -21.45
N ALA A 19 -0.68 -16.20 -22.65
CA ALA A 19 -0.32 -14.80 -22.88
C ALA A 19 -1.15 -13.84 -22.03
N ARG A 20 -2.46 -14.09 -21.92
CA ARG A 20 -3.34 -13.29 -21.07
C ARG A 20 -2.98 -13.45 -19.59
N ALA A 21 -2.74 -14.67 -19.12
CA ALA A 21 -2.33 -14.92 -17.74
C ALA A 21 -1.06 -14.16 -17.36
N ALA A 22 -0.05 -14.13 -18.24
CA ALA A 22 1.18 -13.36 -18.01
C ALA A 22 0.91 -11.86 -17.94
N SER A 23 0.09 -11.34 -18.85
CA SER A 23 -0.29 -9.93 -18.86
C SER A 23 -1.08 -9.53 -17.61
N ASP A 24 -2.05 -10.37 -17.21
CA ASP A 24 -2.90 -10.13 -16.04
C ASP A 24 -2.08 -10.21 -14.75
N LEU A 25 -1.17 -11.19 -14.60
CA LEU A 25 -0.24 -11.27 -13.46
C LEU A 25 0.63 -10.01 -13.36
N ARG A 26 1.27 -9.62 -14.48
CA ARG A 26 2.11 -8.41 -14.51
C ARG A 26 1.31 -7.22 -14.02
N LYS A 27 0.15 -6.97 -14.64
CA LYS A 27 -0.72 -5.83 -14.31
C LYS A 27 -1.12 -5.83 -12.83
N LEU A 28 -1.72 -6.91 -12.35
CA LEU A 28 -2.25 -6.97 -10.98
C LEU A 28 -1.16 -6.77 -9.92
N VAL A 29 0.02 -7.38 -10.13
CA VAL A 29 1.13 -7.21 -9.19
C VAL A 29 1.72 -5.81 -9.27
N THR A 30 2.00 -5.30 -10.48
CA THR A 30 2.61 -3.96 -10.61
C THR A 30 1.69 -2.85 -10.14
N ASP A 31 0.39 -2.94 -10.41
CA ASP A 31 -0.60 -1.98 -9.91
C ASP A 31 -0.60 -1.99 -8.37
N GLY A 32 -0.65 -3.18 -7.77
CA GLY A 32 -0.63 -3.33 -6.31
C GLY A 32 0.66 -2.86 -5.64
N LEU A 33 1.81 -2.97 -6.31
CA LEU A 33 3.08 -2.41 -5.85
C LEU A 33 3.05 -0.89 -5.86
N VAL A 34 2.64 -0.28 -6.97
CA VAL A 34 2.58 1.19 -7.13
C VAL A 34 1.58 1.80 -6.14
N GLU A 35 0.40 1.18 -5.95
CA GLU A 35 -0.58 1.61 -4.95
C GLU A 35 0.00 1.64 -3.52
N ARG A 36 0.96 0.77 -3.21
CA ARG A 36 1.65 0.69 -1.92
C ARG A 36 2.95 1.49 -1.89
N GLY A 37 3.17 2.37 -2.86
CA GLY A 37 4.35 3.24 -2.94
C GLY A 37 5.65 2.51 -3.29
N LEU A 38 5.58 1.30 -3.85
CA LEU A 38 6.74 0.55 -4.31
C LEU A 38 6.89 0.73 -5.82
N THR A 39 7.85 1.55 -6.23
CA THR A 39 8.22 1.74 -7.64
C THR A 39 9.30 0.76 -8.07
N TYR A 40 9.40 0.55 -9.38
CA TYR A 40 10.33 -0.38 -10.02
C TYR A 40 10.81 0.18 -11.37
N GLU A 41 11.93 -0.35 -11.90
CA GLU A 41 12.52 0.11 -13.16
C GLU A 41 11.92 -0.60 -14.38
N GLY A 42 11.61 -1.90 -14.24
CA GLY A 42 10.98 -2.69 -15.29
C GLY A 42 10.31 -3.95 -14.76
N ALA A 43 9.32 -4.46 -15.50
CA ALA A 43 8.63 -5.71 -15.18
C ALA A 43 8.37 -6.52 -16.45
N ALA A 44 8.77 -7.79 -16.44
CA ALA A 44 8.55 -8.74 -17.53
C ALA A 44 7.83 -9.98 -17.01
N ALA A 45 6.83 -10.45 -17.75
CA ALA A 45 6.09 -11.66 -17.41
C ALA A 45 6.23 -12.71 -18.50
N TYR A 46 6.33 -13.96 -18.05
CA TYR A 46 6.53 -15.14 -18.88
C TYR A 46 5.49 -16.19 -18.50
N ALA A 47 5.04 -16.95 -19.49
CA ALA A 47 4.12 -18.06 -19.28
C ALA A 47 4.61 -19.30 -20.03
N GLY A 48 4.38 -20.45 -19.43
CA GLY A 48 4.40 -21.75 -20.07
C GLY A 48 3.21 -22.59 -19.60
N PRO A 49 3.10 -23.85 -20.02
CA PRO A 49 1.96 -24.70 -19.66
C PRO A 49 1.80 -24.89 -18.15
N ARG A 50 2.88 -24.84 -17.36
CA ARG A 50 2.83 -25.15 -15.92
C ARG A 50 3.42 -24.07 -15.02
N ARG A 51 3.83 -22.95 -15.61
CA ARG A 51 4.61 -21.90 -14.94
C ARG A 51 4.14 -20.54 -15.41
N LEU A 52 3.94 -19.65 -14.44
CA LEU A 52 3.74 -18.23 -14.67
C LEU A 52 4.78 -17.47 -13.86
N THR A 53 5.54 -16.61 -14.52
CA THR A 53 6.70 -15.98 -13.91
C THR A 53 6.65 -14.48 -14.14
N LEU A 54 7.03 -13.72 -13.12
CA LEU A 54 7.16 -12.27 -13.15
C LEU A 54 8.54 -11.88 -12.63
N ASP A 55 9.33 -11.23 -13.46
CA ASP A 55 10.62 -10.63 -13.11
C ASP A 55 10.43 -9.11 -12.99
N ILE A 56 10.74 -8.56 -11.81
CA ILE A 56 10.66 -7.13 -11.51
C ILE A 56 12.07 -6.65 -11.16
N ARG A 57 12.54 -5.69 -11.93
CA ARG A 57 13.89 -5.12 -11.85
C ARG A 57 13.87 -3.81 -11.09
N GLY A 58 14.87 -3.61 -10.24
CA GLY A 58 15.07 -2.35 -9.52
C GLY A 58 13.87 -1.96 -8.65
N LEU A 59 13.32 -2.88 -7.87
CA LEU A 59 12.22 -2.63 -6.94
C LEU A 59 12.71 -1.91 -5.68
N LEU A 60 11.92 -0.99 -5.14
CA LEU A 60 12.23 -0.40 -3.83
C LEU A 60 12.26 -1.48 -2.73
N ALA A 61 13.25 -1.42 -1.84
CA ALA A 61 13.42 -2.40 -0.77
C ALA A 61 12.33 -2.31 0.33
N ALA A 62 11.66 -1.16 0.43
CA ALA A 62 10.59 -0.90 1.38
C ALA A 62 9.66 0.20 0.87
N THR A 63 8.41 0.16 1.30
CA THR A 63 7.43 1.23 1.09
C THR A 63 7.89 2.50 1.80
N PRO A 64 7.69 3.70 1.22
CA PRO A 64 7.99 4.95 1.90
C PRO A 64 7.20 5.08 3.20
N THR A 65 7.80 5.71 4.20
CA THR A 65 7.11 6.06 5.44
C THR A 65 5.88 6.91 5.13
N ARG A 66 4.70 6.41 5.49
CA ARG A 66 3.45 7.17 5.38
C ARG A 66 3.16 7.85 6.72
N ARG A 67 2.99 9.17 6.70
CA ARG A 67 2.44 9.93 7.83
C ARG A 67 0.99 10.25 7.51
N GLU A 68 0.08 9.80 8.36
CA GLU A 68 -1.34 10.17 8.28
C GLU A 68 -1.63 11.23 9.33
N GLU A 69 -2.16 12.37 8.91
CA GLU A 69 -2.67 13.39 9.82
C GLU A 69 -4.18 13.19 9.98
N ARG A 70 -4.63 12.90 11.21
CA ARG A 70 -6.05 12.82 11.55
C ARG A 70 -6.39 14.04 12.37
N LYS A 71 -7.26 14.90 11.85
CA LYS A 71 -7.80 16.04 12.60
C LYS A 71 -8.72 15.53 13.71
N GLY A 72 -8.40 15.90 14.93
CA GLY A 72 -9.21 15.65 16.12
C GLY A 72 -10.28 16.70 16.35
N PRO A 73 -11.04 16.56 17.45
CA PRO A 73 -12.00 17.56 17.88
C PRO A 73 -11.28 18.86 18.29
N ARG A 74 -12.03 19.93 18.58
CA ARG A 74 -11.42 21.16 19.10
C ARG A 74 -10.67 20.90 20.42
N ALA A 75 -9.64 21.70 20.67
CA ALA A 75 -8.84 21.63 21.90
C ALA A 75 -9.67 21.79 23.18
N ASP A 76 -10.75 22.57 23.10
CA ASP A 76 -11.72 22.82 24.17
C ASP A 76 -13.00 21.98 24.06
N ALA A 77 -13.00 20.93 23.23
CA ALA A 77 -14.12 20.02 23.13
C ALA A 77 -14.36 19.27 24.46
N PRO A 78 -15.60 18.81 24.72
CA PRO A 78 -15.92 18.01 25.91
C PRO A 78 -14.99 16.81 26.04
N ALA A 79 -14.61 16.45 27.28
CA ALA A 79 -13.70 15.35 27.57
C ALA A 79 -14.11 14.04 26.86
N GLN A 80 -15.42 13.76 26.81
CA GLN A 80 -15.97 12.59 26.12
C GLN A 80 -15.66 12.55 24.62
N ALA A 81 -15.63 13.71 23.94
CA ALA A 81 -15.29 13.79 22.52
C ALA A 81 -13.80 13.54 22.28
N VAL A 82 -12.95 14.06 23.17
CA VAL A 82 -11.50 13.82 23.16
C VAL A 82 -11.20 12.34 23.43
N GLU A 83 -11.82 11.74 24.45
CA GLU A 83 -11.66 10.32 24.77
C GLU A 83 -12.14 9.41 23.62
N GLY A 84 -13.27 9.75 23.00
CA GLY A 84 -13.77 9.04 21.81
C GLY A 84 -12.78 9.08 20.65
N PHE A 85 -12.14 10.24 20.42
CA PHE A 85 -11.12 10.39 19.38
C PHE A 85 -9.85 9.60 19.69
N LEU A 86 -9.34 9.67 20.93
CA LEU A 86 -8.18 8.88 21.37
C LEU A 86 -8.44 7.38 21.22
N ARG A 87 -9.64 6.91 21.61
CA ARG A 87 -10.03 5.50 21.44
C ARG A 87 -10.14 5.08 19.96
N ALA A 88 -10.65 5.95 19.09
CA ALA A 88 -10.81 5.66 17.67
C ALA A 88 -9.50 5.76 16.85
N THR A 89 -8.50 6.46 17.40
CA THR A 89 -7.17 6.61 16.78
C THR A 89 -6.13 5.69 17.38
N GLY A 90 -6.34 5.20 18.60
CA GLY A 90 -5.35 4.45 19.36
C GLY A 90 -4.19 5.33 19.86
N LEU A 91 -4.32 6.66 19.76
CA LEU A 91 -3.32 7.62 20.18
C LEU A 91 -3.50 7.97 21.65
N THR A 92 -2.42 8.40 22.29
CA THR A 92 -2.43 8.97 23.64
C THR A 92 -2.46 10.49 23.60
N ARG A 93 -2.80 11.13 24.72
CA ARG A 93 -2.97 12.60 24.78
C ARG A 93 -1.68 13.36 24.48
N ASP A 94 -0.55 12.80 24.89
CA ASP A 94 0.81 13.30 24.66
C ASP A 94 1.28 13.16 23.20
N GLN A 95 0.57 12.39 22.37
CA GLN A 95 0.84 12.24 20.93
C GLN A 95 0.04 13.23 20.06
N LEU A 96 -0.79 14.07 20.66
CA LEU A 96 -1.59 15.07 19.95
C LEU A 96 -0.88 16.43 19.92
N GLU A 97 -0.97 17.12 18.79
CA GLU A 97 -0.49 18.50 18.63
C GLU A 97 -1.69 19.43 18.50
N VAL A 98 -1.72 20.52 19.27
CA VAL A 98 -2.72 21.56 19.07
C VAL A 98 -2.34 22.41 17.87
N ARG A 99 -3.20 22.46 16.85
CA ARG A 99 -3.00 23.31 15.66
C ARG A 99 -4.14 24.32 15.52
N ALA A 100 -3.78 25.58 15.26
CA ALA A 100 -4.75 26.64 15.02
C ALA A 100 -5.52 26.39 13.71
N ASP A 101 -6.85 26.43 13.78
CA ASP A 101 -7.74 26.40 12.62
C ASP A 101 -8.65 27.64 12.61
N LYS A 102 -9.23 27.97 11.46
CA LYS A 102 -10.11 29.15 11.23
C LYS A 102 -11.34 29.20 12.14
N LYS A 103 -11.67 28.10 12.82
CA LYS A 103 -12.84 27.95 13.71
C LYS A 103 -12.45 27.64 15.17
N GLY A 104 -11.17 27.78 15.52
CA GLY A 104 -10.61 27.46 16.84
C GLY A 104 -9.55 26.35 16.77
N ASP A 105 -8.77 26.22 17.83
CA ASP A 105 -7.68 25.26 17.92
C ASP A 105 -8.19 23.82 17.88
N LEU A 106 -7.55 22.97 17.08
CA LEU A 106 -7.86 21.55 16.91
C LEU A 106 -6.78 20.66 17.51
N LEU A 107 -7.19 19.46 17.91
CA LEU A 107 -6.33 18.37 18.37
C LEU A 107 -5.95 17.41 17.24
#